data_AF-A0A7C3Z3Q9-F1
#
_entry.id   AF-A0A7C3Z3Q9-F1
#
_cell.length_a   1.000
_cell.length_b   1.000
_cell.length_c   1.000
_cell.angle_alpha   90.00
_cell.angle_beta   90.00
_cell.angle_gamma   90.00
#
_symmetry.space_group_name_H-M   'P 1'
#
loop_
_entity.id
_entity.type
_entity.pdbx_description
1 polymer ?
#
loop_
_entity_poly.entity_id
_entity_poly.type
_entity_poly.pdbx_seq_one_letter_code
_entity_poly.pdbx_strand_id
1 'polypeptide(L)' 'MARDNNRTEFRQWLAQAKYDLSAARQSTKNGSYEWACFQAQQAGEKALKAFLLCRVAA' A
#
# COMPACT_ATOMS: atom_id res chain seq x y z
N MET A 1 -22.11 -10.61 -4.04
CA MET A 1 -21.70 -10.03 -2.73
C MET A 1 -20.18 -10.05 -2.54
N ALA A 2 -19.48 -11.19 -2.67
CA ALA A 2 -18.01 -11.22 -2.49
C ALA A 2 -17.19 -10.43 -3.55
N ARG A 3 -17.59 -10.44 -4.83
CA ARG A 3 -16.84 -9.77 -5.92
C ARG A 3 -16.81 -8.24 -5.84
N ASP A 4 -17.89 -7.61 -5.39
CA ASP A 4 -17.93 -6.13 -5.24
C ASP A 4 -17.10 -5.65 -4.06
N ASN A 5 -17.03 -6.45 -2.98
CA ASN A 5 -16.21 -6.15 -1.82
C ASN A 5 -14.72 -6.06 -2.21
N ASN A 6 -14.25 -6.98 -3.05
CA ASN A 6 -12.84 -7.03 -3.47
C ASN A 6 -12.39 -5.80 -4.28
N ARG A 7 -13.29 -5.19 -5.09
CA ARG A 7 -12.96 -3.95 -5.82
C ARG A 7 -12.80 -2.75 -4.89
N THR A 8 -13.61 -2.68 -3.85
CA THR A 8 -13.51 -1.62 -2.84
C THR A 8 -12.28 -1.80 -1.97
N GLU A 9 -12.03 -3.03 -1.50
CA GLU A 9 -10.83 -3.35 -0.72
C GLU A 9 -9.55 -3.13 -1.53
N PHE A 10 -9.51 -3.50 -2.82
CA PHE A 10 -8.40 -3.18 -3.72
C PHE A 10 -8.06 -1.69 -3.70
N ARG A 11 -9.08 -0.82 -3.87
CA ARG A 11 -8.88 0.63 -3.89
C ARG A 11 -8.37 1.15 -2.56
N GLN A 12 -8.87 0.62 -1.44
CA GLN A 12 -8.44 1.01 -0.10
C GLN A 12 -6.99 0.61 0.17
N TRP A 13 -6.61 -0.64 -0.13
CA TRP A 13 -5.23 -1.12 0.04
C TRP A 13 -4.25 -0.39 -0.85
N LEU A 14 -4.63 -0.12 -2.11
CA LEU A 14 -3.79 0.64 -3.03
C LEU A 14 -3.64 2.11 -2.60
N ALA A 15 -4.70 2.74 -2.07
CA ALA A 15 -4.61 4.08 -1.52
C ALA A 15 -3.64 4.15 -0.34
N GLN A 16 -3.70 3.18 0.58
CA GLN A 16 -2.78 3.13 1.71
C GLN A 16 -1.34 2.88 1.29
N ALA A 17 -1.11 2.00 0.31
CA ALA A 17 0.23 1.81 -0.26
C ALA A 17 0.84 3.12 -0.79
N LYS A 18 0.02 3.97 -1.42
CA LYS A 18 0.46 5.28 -1.92
C LYS A 18 0.75 6.26 -0.78
N TYR A 19 -0.04 6.26 0.29
CA TYR A 19 0.23 7.08 1.47
C TYR A 19 1.53 6.66 2.15
N ASP A 20 1.75 5.36 2.35
CA ASP A 20 3.00 4.84 2.91
C ASP A 20 4.22 5.25 2.06
N LEU A 21 4.12 5.16 0.73
CA LEU A 21 5.20 5.60 -0.16
C LEU A 21 5.46 7.11 -0.07
N SER A 22 4.41 7.92 0.04
CA SER A 22 4.55 9.37 0.24
C SER A 22 5.20 9.69 1.58
N ALA A 23 4.83 8.98 2.64
CA ALA A 23 5.43 9.11 3.96
C ALA A 23 6.90 8.70 3.93
N ALA A 24 7.25 7.58 3.28
CA ALA A 24 8.63 7.12 3.12
C ALA A 24 9.51 8.20 2.45
N ARG A 25 8.97 8.86 1.41
CA ARG A 25 9.64 9.98 0.73
C ARG A 25 9.83 11.19 1.65
N GLN A 26 8.87 11.52 2.51
CA GLN A 26 9.02 12.59 3.50
C GLN A 26 10.03 12.23 4.58
N SER A 27 9.98 11.01 5.13
CA SER A 27 10.95 10.53 6.12
C SER A 27 12.37 10.55 5.57
N THR A 28 12.56 10.18 4.30
CA THR A 28 13.86 10.29 3.61
C THR A 28 14.34 11.75 3.57
N LYS A 29 13.47 12.70 3.20
CA LYS A 29 13.81 14.13 3.15
C LYS A 29 14.11 14.71 4.53
N ASN A 30 13.48 14.18 5.57
CA ASN A 30 13.65 14.61 6.96
C ASN A 30 14.84 13.94 7.66
N GLY A 31 15.56 13.03 6.99
CA GLY A 31 16.69 12.29 7.55
C GLY A 31 16.31 11.12 8.48
N SER A 32 15.02 10.80 8.59
CA SER A 32 14.50 9.65 9.35
C SER A 32 14.55 8.38 8.51
N TYR A 33 15.75 7.88 8.24
CA TYR A 33 15.98 6.79 7.28
C TYR A 33 15.37 5.46 7.73
N GLU A 34 15.35 5.17 9.02
CA GLU A 34 14.69 4.00 9.60
C GLU A 34 13.18 4.02 9.33
N TRP A 35 12.54 5.19 9.48
CA TRP A 35 11.13 5.38 9.15
C TRP A 35 10.88 5.29 7.65
N ALA A 36 11.79 5.83 6.84
CA ALA A 36 11.72 5.70 5.38
C ALA A 36 11.72 4.24 4.94
N CYS A 37 12.62 3.42 5.47
CA CYS A 37 12.70 1.98 5.17
C CYS A 37 11.45 1.23 5.61
N PHE A 38 10.98 1.47 6.84
CA PHE A 38 9.75 0.87 7.35
C PHE A 38 8.54 1.20 6.48
N GLN A 39 8.35 2.49 6.16
CA GLN A 39 7.22 2.93 5.33
C GLN A 39 7.32 2.42 3.89
N ALA A 40 8.53 2.29 3.33
CA ALA A 40 8.73 1.71 2.01
C ALA A 40 8.34 0.22 1.96
N GLN A 41 8.71 -0.57 2.99
CA GLN A 41 8.26 -1.96 3.12
C GLN A 41 6.72 -2.03 3.20
N GLN A 42 6.11 -1.22 4.09
CA GLN A 42 4.65 -1.18 4.27
C GLN A 42 3.93 -0.83 2.96
N ALA A 43 4.47 0.10 2.17
CA ALA A 43 3.94 0.45 0.85
C ALA A 43 3.92 -0.76 -0.10
N GLY A 44 5.02 -1.52 -0.14
CA GLY A 44 5.15 -2.71 -0.97
C GLY A 44 4.14 -3.81 -0.59
N GLU A 45 4.02 -4.11 0.71
CA GLU A 45 3.09 -5.13 1.21
C GLU A 45 1.63 -4.80 0.89
N LYS A 46 1.22 -3.54 1.11
CA LYS A 46 -0.15 -3.12 0.82
C LYS A 46 -0.45 -3.10 -0.67
N ALA A 47 0.52 -2.73 -1.51
CA ALA A 47 0.38 -2.79 -2.96
C ALA A 47 0.21 -4.24 -3.44
N LEU A 48 1.00 -5.18 -2.91
CA LEU A 48 0.87 -6.60 -3.22
C LEU A 48 -0.48 -7.15 -2.78
N LYS A 49 -0.94 -6.81 -1.57
CA LYS A 49 -2.27 -7.21 -1.07
C LYS A 49 -3.39 -6.71 -1.98
N ALA A 50 -3.34 -5.44 -2.39
CA ALA A 50 -4.29 -4.90 -3.36
C ALA A 50 -4.27 -5.74 -4.65
N PHE A 51 -3.10 -5.95 -5.23
CA PHE A 51 -2.95 -6.73 -6.46
C PHE A 51 -3.55 -8.15 -6.35
N LEU A 52 -3.28 -8.85 -5.25
CA LEU A 52 -3.80 -10.20 -5.01
C LEU A 52 -5.33 -10.21 -4.86
N LEU A 53 -5.92 -9.22 -4.19
CA LEU A 53 -7.39 -9.09 -4.11
C LEU A 53 -8.03 -8.91 -5.48
N CYS A 54 -7.38 -8.19 -6.39
CA CYS A 54 -7.86 -8.05 -7.77
C CYS A 54 -7.67 -9.34 -8.60
N ARG A 55 -6.60 -10.11 -8.34
CA ARG A 55 -6.29 -11.33 -9.11
C ARG A 55 -7.05 -12.57 -8.67
N VAL A 56 -7.23 -12.78 -7.37
CA VAL A 56 -8.00 -13.94 -6.85
C VAL A 56 -9.50 -13.77 -7.12
N ALA A 57 -9.94 -12.56 -7.44
CA ALA A 57 -11.33 -12.25 -7.81
C ALA A 57 -11.66 -12.44 -9.31
N ALA A 58 -10.65 -12.69 -10.16
CA ALA A 58 -10.79 -12.86 -11.61
C ALA A 58 -10.92 -14.35 -11.97
#